data_AF-A0A8T5TJ59-F1
#
_entry.id   AF-A0A8T5TJ59-F1
#
_cell.length_a   1.000
_cell.length_b   1.000
_cell.length_c   1.000
_cell.angle_alpha   90.00
_cell.angle_beta   90.00
_cell.angle_gamma   90.00
#
_symmetry.space_group_name_H-M   'P 1'
#
loop_
_entity.id
_entity.type
_entity.pdbx_description
1 polymer ?
#
loop_
_entity_poly.entity_id
_entity_poly.type
_entity_poly.pdbx_seq_one_letter_code
_entity_poly.pdbx_strand_id
1 'polypeptide(L)' 'MKISLVGISGCGKTSIHSVIFNGKKPENTKKLNPTILYETSKHPFLGLQIGI' A
#
# COMPACT_ATOMS: atom_id res chain seq x y z
N MET A 1 9.29 10.78 -7.05
CA MET A 1 7.86 11.09 -7.35
C MET A 1 7.01 10.56 -6.19
N LYS A 2 5.97 11.28 -5.76
CA LYS A 2 5.13 10.91 -4.60
C LYS A 2 3.75 10.47 -5.06
N ILE A 3 3.29 9.32 -4.56
CA ILE A 3 1.96 8.76 -4.80
C ILE A 3 1.27 8.63 -3.45
N SER A 4 0.01 9.05 -3.35
CA SER A 4 -0.79 8.92 -2.14
C SER A 4 -2.05 8.12 -2.43
N LEU A 5 -2.21 6.99 -1.75
CA LEU A 5 -3.42 6.18 -1.78
C LEU A 5 -4.35 6.70 -0.69
N VAL A 6 -5.44 7.35 -1.08
CA VAL A 6 -6.41 7.98 -0.16
C VAL A 6 -7.81 7.45 -0.45
N GLY A 7 -8.57 7.20 0.60
CA GLY A 7 -9.91 6.65 0.51
C GLY A 7 -10.39 6.14 1.86
N ILE A 8 -11.68 5.79 1.94
CA ILE A 8 -12.30 5.29 3.17
C ILE A 8 -11.67 3.95 3.64
N SER A 9 -11.85 3.61 4.91
CA SER A 9 -11.41 2.32 5.44
C SER A 9 -12.05 1.17 4.63
N GLY A 10 -11.29 0.08 4.44
CA GLY A 10 -11.76 -1.08 3.67
C GLY A 10 -11.74 -0.93 2.15
N CYS A 11 -11.44 0.25 1.57
CA CYS A 11 -11.39 0.43 0.10
C CYS A 11 -10.16 -0.20 -0.59
N GLY A 12 -9.34 -0.98 0.14
CA GLY A 12 -8.26 -1.77 -0.45
C GLY A 12 -6.92 -1.06 -0.68
N LYS A 13 -6.67 0.12 -0.13
CA LYS A 13 -5.39 0.87 -0.29
C LYS A 13 -4.16 0.03 0.04
N THR A 14 -4.16 -0.60 1.21
CA THR A 14 -3.06 -1.44 1.70
C THR A 14 -2.89 -2.69 0.83
N SER A 15 -3.98 -3.24 0.28
CA SER A 15 -3.98 -4.35 -0.66
C SER A 15 -3.34 -3.96 -2.00
N ILE A 16 -3.73 -2.82 -2.57
CA ILE A 16 -3.15 -2.27 -3.79
C ILE A 16 -1.65 -2.06 -3.60
N HIS A 17 -1.26 -1.41 -2.50
CA HIS A 17 0.15 -1.21 -2.22
C HIS A 17 0.93 -2.53 -2.15
N SER A 18 0.37 -3.50 -1.43
CA SER A 18 1.00 -4.81 -1.22
C SER A 18 1.19 -5.61 -2.51
N VAL A 19 0.21 -5.58 -3.41
CA VAL A 19 0.25 -6.35 -4.67
C VAL A 19 1.15 -5.65 -5.69
N ILE A 20 0.98 -4.35 -5.88
CA ILE A 20 1.67 -3.60 -6.95
C ILE A 20 3.12 -3.30 -6.59
N PHE A 21 3.39 -2.86 -5.35
CA PHE A 21 4.72 -2.35 -4.98
C PHE A 21 5.53 -3.32 -4.12
N ASN A 22 4.88 -4.31 -3.48
CA ASN A 22 5.57 -5.31 -2.66
C ASN A 22 5.47 -6.74 -3.23
N GLY A 23 4.88 -6.93 -4.42
CA GLY A 23 4.80 -8.23 -5.10
C GLY A 23 4.05 -9.33 -4.32
N LYS A 24 3.21 -8.97 -3.34
CA LYS A 24 2.38 -9.97 -2.62
C LYS A 24 1.30 -10.50 -3.57
N LYS A 25 1.02 -11.80 -3.46
CA LYS A 25 -0.12 -12.39 -4.15
C LYS A 25 -1.45 -11.83 -3.60
N PRO A 26 -2.49 -11.63 -4.43
CA PRO A 26 -3.78 -11.09 -4.00
C PRO A 26 -4.43 -11.88 -2.85
N GLU A 27 -4.26 -13.20 -2.80
CA GLU A 27 -4.90 -14.03 -1.77
C GLU A 27 -4.34 -13.73 -0.38
N ASN A 28 -3.08 -13.28 -0.32
CA ASN A 28 -2.40 -12.93 0.93
C ASN A 28 -2.88 -11.61 1.52
N THR A 29 -3.58 -10.76 0.75
CA THR A 29 -4.06 -9.47 1.26
C THR A 29 -5.25 -9.60 2.19
N LYS A 30 -5.94 -10.76 2.21
CA LYS A 30 -7.09 -11.03 3.08
C LYS A 30 -6.76 -10.98 4.58
N LYS A 31 -5.49 -11.21 4.93
CA LYS A 31 -4.99 -11.19 6.32
C LYS A 31 -4.39 -9.84 6.72
N LEU A 32 -4.49 -8.82 5.87
CA LEU A 32 -3.97 -7.49 6.20
C LEU A 32 -4.85 -6.82 7.25
N ASN A 33 -4.20 -6.31 8.29
CA ASN A 33 -4.85 -5.49 9.29
C ASN A 33 -5.09 -4.06 8.74
N PRO A 34 -6.02 -3.31 9.34
CA PRO A 34 -6.18 -1.90 9.04
C PRO A 34 -4.87 -1.13 9.24
N THR A 35 -4.53 -0.27 8.28
CA THR A 35 -3.43 0.69 8.42
C THR A 35 -3.82 1.74 9.45
N ILE A 36 -2.98 1.94 10.47
CA ILE A 36 -3.19 2.94 11.52
C ILE A 36 -2.43 4.19 11.12
N LEU A 37 -3.12 5.34 11.03
CA LEU A 37 -2.58 6.62 10.59
C LEU A 37 -2.04 6.56 9.14
N TYR A 38 -0.94 7.26 8.86
CA TYR A 38 -0.34 7.40 7.54
C TYR A 38 0.97 6.61 7.49
N GLU A 39 1.04 5.61 6.62
CA GLU A 39 2.25 4.83 6.38
C GLU A 39 2.97 5.34 5.14
N THR A 40 4.28 5.52 5.23
CA THR A 40 5.12 5.90 4.08
C THR A 40 6.07 4.78 3.72
N SER A 41 5.92 4.23 2.53
CA SER A 41 6.82 3.23 1.95
C SER A 41 7.67 3.85 0.84
N LYS A 42 8.94 3.45 0.75
CA LYS A 42 9.83 3.83 -0.37
C LYS A 42 10.08 2.62 -1.26
N HIS A 43 9.75 2.75 -2.53
CA HIS A 43 10.08 1.71 -3.51
C HIS A 43 11.58 1.75 -3.82
N PRO A 44 12.33 0.66 -3.61
CA PRO A 44 13.80 0.67 -3.57
C PRO A 44 14.46 1.04 -4.90
N PHE A 45 13.81 0.74 -6.03
CA PHE A 45 14.42 0.94 -7.36
C PHE A 45 13.94 2.20 -8.10
N LEU A 46 12.72 2.67 -7.80
CA LEU A 46 12.05 3.70 -8.60
C LEU A 46 12.06 5.10 -7.95
N GLY A 47 12.61 5.22 -6.73
CA GLY A 47 12.55 6.48 -5.98
C GLY A 47 11.11 6.97 -5.75
N LEU A 48 10.15 6.04 -5.76
CA LEU A 48 8.73 6.31 -5.50
C LEU A 48 8.49 6.32 -3.99
N GLN A 49 7.87 7.39 -3.52
CA GLN A 49 7.38 7.47 -2.15
C GLN A 49 5.88 7.26 -2.18
N ILE A 50 5.41 6.19 -1.54
CA ILE A 50 4.01 5.79 -1.52
C ILE A 50 3.46 6.03 -0.12
N GLY A 51 2.45 6.88 -0.02
CA GLY A 51 1.67 7.09 1.19
C GLY A 51 0.40 6.26 1.20
N ILE A 52 0.09 5.60 2.30
CA ILE A 52 -1.10 4.74 2.51
C ILE A 52 -1.84 5.19 3.76
#